data_AF-A0A534LSJ0-F1
#
_entry.id   AF-A0A534LSJ0-F1
#
_cell.length_a   1.000
_cell.length_b   1.000
_cell.length_c   1.000
_cell.angle_alpha   90.00
_cell.angle_beta   90.00
_cell.angle_gamma   90.00
#
_symmetry.space_group_name_H-M   'P 1'
#
loop_
_entity.id
_entity.type
_entity.pdbx_description
1 polymer ?
#
loop_
_entity_poly.entity_id
_entity_poly.type
_entity_poly.pdbx_seq_one_letter_code
_entity_poly.pdbx_strand_id
1 'polypeptide(L)'
;MEELRNAIALLFKRKGRDSLSEREFVLSASMDLRWFPPRDAQRLLQVGLETKLLESRDGTIRPVFDVSAVEVPRDYVPTTAILAMPTPVEEDLFLRVVDAIAAMTGMDRKAVIRRVNEVQEKMDVEVEVAALIAARQAGVDVAPFLPAVRARLQVP
;
A
#
# COMPACT_ATOMS: atom_id res chain seq x y z
N MET A 1 -2.85 -4.28 -8.13
CA MET A 1 -3.69 -5.35 -7.54
C MET A 1 -3.30 -6.74 -8.04
N GLU A 2 -2.98 -6.96 -9.32
CA GLU A 2 -2.52 -8.27 -9.81
C GLU A 2 -1.15 -8.71 -9.26
N GLU A 3 -0.23 -7.78 -9.02
CA GLU A 3 1.11 -8.10 -8.49
C GLU A 3 1.09 -8.72 -7.09
N LEU A 4 0.24 -8.21 -6.20
CA LEU A 4 0.04 -8.78 -4.86
C LEU A 4 -0.51 -10.22 -4.96
N ARG A 5 -1.51 -10.42 -5.82
CA ARG A 5 -2.08 -11.75 -6.08
C ARG A 5 -1.03 -12.70 -6.64
N ASN A 6 -0.17 -12.23 -7.54
CA ASN A 6 0.92 -13.01 -8.12
C ASN A 6 1.99 -13.38 -7.08
N ALA A 7 2.38 -12.44 -6.22
CA ALA A 7 3.32 -12.70 -5.13
C ALA A 7 2.79 -13.77 -4.17
N ILE A 8 1.53 -13.64 -3.76
CA ILE A 8 0.86 -14.63 -2.90
C ILE A 8 0.81 -15.98 -3.61
N ALA A 9 0.31 -16.03 -4.86
CA ALA A 9 0.19 -17.28 -5.61
C ALA A 9 1.54 -18.01 -5.75
N LEU A 10 2.61 -17.27 -6.05
CA LEU A 10 3.95 -17.82 -6.19
C LEU A 10 4.52 -18.31 -4.86
N LEU A 11 4.25 -17.64 -3.74
CA LEU A 11 4.65 -18.08 -2.41
C LEU A 11 3.99 -19.41 -2.05
N PHE A 12 2.67 -19.52 -2.23
CA PHE A 12 1.92 -20.76 -1.99
C PHE A 12 2.36 -21.88 -2.96
N LYS A 13 2.58 -21.57 -4.25
CA LYS A 13 3.13 -22.51 -5.24
C LYS A 13 4.53 -23.02 -4.87
N ARG A 14 5.43 -22.15 -4.40
CA ARG A 14 6.79 -22.56 -3.97
C ARG A 14 6.76 -23.38 -2.67
N LYS A 15 5.84 -23.09 -1.76
CA LYS A 15 5.66 -23.87 -0.53
C LYS A 15 4.97 -25.21 -0.77
N GLY A 16 4.21 -25.34 -1.86
CA GLY A 16 3.46 -26.56 -2.20
C GLY A 16 2.38 -26.89 -1.18
N ARG A 17 1.89 -25.89 -0.44
CA ARG A 17 0.85 -26.01 0.58
C ARG A 17 -0.19 -24.95 0.32
N ASP A 18 -1.46 -25.28 0.54
CA ASP A 18 -2.59 -24.35 0.33
C ASP A 18 -2.93 -23.55 1.60
N SER A 19 -2.19 -23.79 2.69
CA SER A 19 -2.39 -23.13 3.97
C SER A 19 -1.09 -23.00 4.73
N LEU A 20 -0.82 -21.83 5.30
CA LEU A 20 0.40 -21.52 6.05
C LEU A 20 0.04 -20.77 7.32
N SER A 21 0.78 -20.94 8.41
CA SER A 21 0.64 -20.02 9.54
C SER A 21 1.15 -18.61 9.19
N GLU A 22 0.72 -17.59 9.93
CA GLU A 22 1.19 -16.20 9.73
C GLU A 22 2.71 -16.11 9.78
N ARG A 23 3.33 -16.79 10.75
CA ARG A 23 4.79 -16.86 10.88
C ARG A 23 5.44 -17.55 9.68
N GLU A 24 4.88 -18.67 9.23
CA GLU A 24 5.43 -19.36 8.05
C GLU A 24 5.32 -18.50 6.80
N PHE A 25 4.23 -17.76 6.62
CA PHE A 25 4.07 -16.84 5.50
C PHE A 25 5.17 -15.76 5.51
N VAL A 26 5.35 -15.09 6.65
CA VAL A 26 6.37 -14.04 6.82
C VAL A 26 7.78 -14.59 6.65
N LEU A 27 8.09 -15.75 7.23
CA LEU A 27 9.39 -16.41 7.07
C LEU A 27 9.62 -16.83 5.63
N SER A 28 8.59 -17.29 4.92
CA SER A 28 8.72 -17.69 3.52
C SER A 28 9.06 -16.50 2.64
N ALA A 29 8.31 -15.40 2.76
CA ALA A 29 8.56 -14.19 1.98
C ALA A 29 9.92 -13.54 2.29
N SER A 30 10.40 -13.64 3.54
CA SER A 30 11.64 -12.98 3.97
C SER A 30 12.91 -13.82 3.91
N MET A 31 12.85 -15.11 4.24
CA MET A 31 14.02 -15.98 4.31
C MET A 31 14.15 -16.87 3.08
N ASP A 32 13.08 -17.59 2.73
CA ASP A 32 13.13 -18.55 1.62
C ASP A 32 13.18 -17.83 0.26
N LEU A 33 12.35 -16.80 0.12
CA LEU A 33 12.21 -16.06 -1.13
C LEU A 33 13.09 -14.79 -1.17
N ARG A 34 13.50 -14.31 0.01
CA ARG A 34 14.27 -13.07 0.19
C ARG A 34 13.69 -11.88 -0.59
N TRP A 35 12.36 -11.83 -0.70
CA TRP A 35 11.68 -10.73 -1.37
C TRP A 35 11.68 -9.47 -0.53
N PHE A 36 11.44 -9.64 0.77
CA PHE A 36 11.24 -8.53 1.70
C PHE A 36 11.88 -8.80 3.06
N PRO A 37 12.31 -7.78 3.81
CA PRO A 37 12.66 -7.97 5.21
C PRO A 37 11.43 -8.43 6.04
N PRO A 38 11.63 -9.03 7.24
CA PRO A 38 10.54 -9.59 8.04
C PRO A 38 9.39 -8.60 8.31
N ARG A 39 9.72 -7.32 8.53
CA ARG A 39 8.75 -6.24 8.73
C ARG A 39 7.82 -6.05 7.53
N ASP A 40 8.40 -6.06 6.33
CA ASP A 40 7.71 -5.84 5.06
C ASP A 40 6.94 -7.09 4.62
N ALA A 41 7.48 -8.28 4.90
CA ALA A 41 6.77 -9.54 4.73
C ALA A 41 5.52 -9.64 5.63
N GLN A 42 5.59 -9.10 6.85
CA GLN A 42 4.41 -8.98 7.71
C GLN A 42 3.39 -7.97 7.15
N ARG A 43 3.87 -6.88 6.54
CA ARG A 43 2.99 -5.94 5.82
C ARG A 43 2.31 -6.62 4.64
N LEU A 44 3.03 -7.44 3.87
CA LEU A 44 2.47 -8.21 2.74
C LEU A 44 1.28 -9.08 3.18
N LEU A 45 1.42 -9.74 4.32
CA LEU A 45 0.36 -10.56 4.90
C LEU A 45 -0.87 -9.73 5.27
N GLN A 46 -0.66 -8.63 6.00
CA GLN A 46 -1.75 -7.71 6.37
C GLN A 46 -2.48 -7.18 5.13
N VAL A 47 -1.72 -6.75 4.13
CA VAL A 47 -2.23 -6.25 2.86
C VAL A 47 -3.06 -7.31 2.13
N GLY A 48 -2.61 -8.57 2.13
CA GLY A 48 -3.37 -9.68 1.58
C GLY A 48 -4.70 -9.94 2.32
N LEU A 49 -4.72 -9.76 3.64
CA LEU A 49 -5.94 -9.88 4.46
C LEU A 49 -6.90 -8.68 4.23
N GLU A 50 -6.37 -7.46 4.20
CA GLU A 50 -7.14 -6.22 3.96
C GLU A 50 -7.80 -6.22 2.57
N THR A 51 -7.08 -6.71 1.55
CA THR A 51 -7.59 -6.84 0.18
C THR A 51 -8.53 -8.04 -0.03
N LYS A 52 -8.80 -8.83 1.01
CA LYS A 52 -9.56 -10.09 0.93
C LYS A 52 -8.98 -11.06 -0.11
N LEU A 53 -7.66 -11.06 -0.31
CA LEU A 53 -6.96 -12.08 -1.10
C LEU A 53 -6.54 -13.26 -0.23
N LEU A 54 -6.34 -13.00 1.06
CA LEU A 54 -6.05 -13.97 2.10
C LEU A 54 -7.16 -13.97 3.13
N GLU A 55 -7.40 -15.13 3.73
CA GLU A 55 -8.27 -15.30 4.89
C GLU A 55 -7.47 -15.96 6.02
N SER A 56 -7.63 -15.42 7.23
CA SER A 56 -7.10 -16.03 8.44
C SER A 56 -8.19 -16.84 9.12
N ARG A 57 -7.99 -18.15 9.23
CA ARG A 57 -8.90 -19.09 9.88
C ARG A 57 -8.12 -19.93 10.87
N ASP A 58 -8.51 -19.86 12.15
CA ASP A 58 -7.89 -20.62 13.25
C ASP A 58 -6.35 -20.44 13.32
N GLY A 59 -5.86 -19.23 13.04
CA GLY A 59 -4.41 -18.92 13.03
C GLY A 59 -3.67 -19.40 11.79
N THR A 60 -4.40 -19.86 10.76
CA THR A 60 -3.85 -20.31 9.49
C THR A 60 -4.32 -19.40 8.36
N ILE A 61 -3.38 -18.96 7.55
CA ILE A 61 -3.57 -18.11 6.37
C ILE A 61 -3.80 -18.99 5.14
N ARG A 62 -4.89 -18.70 4.43
CA ARG A 62 -5.26 -19.37 3.18
C ARG A 62 -5.61 -18.34 2.10
N PRO A 63 -5.20 -18.55 0.85
CA PRO A 63 -5.64 -17.73 -0.25
C PRO A 63 -7.10 -18.04 -0.56
N VAL A 64 -7.94 -17.02 -0.72
CA VAL A 64 -9.36 -17.20 -1.11
C VAL A 64 -9.55 -17.27 -2.62
N PHE A 65 -8.45 -17.31 -3.37
CA PHE A 65 -8.42 -17.44 -4.82
C PHE A 65 -7.63 -18.67 -5.23
N ASP A 66 -7.91 -19.18 -6.43
CA ASP A 66 -7.17 -20.32 -6.97
C ASP A 66 -5.75 -19.88 -7.37
N VAL A 67 -4.76 -20.29 -6.57
CA VAL A 67 -3.33 -20.02 -6.82
C VAL A 67 -2.82 -20.75 -8.06
N SER A 68 -3.42 -21.90 -8.42
CA SER A 68 -3.01 -22.70 -9.58
C SER A 68 -3.31 -21.98 -10.89
N ALA A 69 -4.47 -21.32 -10.96
CA ALA A 69 -4.93 -20.52 -12.09
C ALA A 69 -4.14 -19.23 -12.32
N VAL A 70 -3.29 -18.81 -11.37
CA VAL A 70 -2.45 -17.62 -11.53
C VAL A 70 -1.15 -17.98 -12.25
N GLU A 71 -0.97 -17.48 -13.47
CA GLU A 71 0.27 -17.60 -14.23
C GLU A 71 1.31 -16.59 -13.72
N VAL A 72 2.24 -17.07 -12.89
CA VAL A 72 3.33 -16.25 -12.36
C VAL A 72 4.67 -16.83 -12.85
N PRO A 73 5.55 -16.02 -13.44
CA PRO A 73 6.91 -16.45 -13.75
C PRO A 73 7.64 -16.95 -12.50
N ARG A 74 8.43 -18.02 -12.62
CA ARG A 74 9.20 -18.60 -11.49
C ARG A 74 10.24 -17.64 -10.90
N ASP A 75 10.64 -16.65 -11.69
CA ASP A 75 11.64 -15.63 -11.38
C ASP A 75 11.00 -14.30 -10.97
N TYR A 76 9.68 -14.27 -10.80
CA TYR A 76 8.97 -13.08 -10.37
C TYR A 76 9.40 -12.68 -8.95
N VAL A 77 9.89 -11.45 -8.82
CA VAL A 77 10.24 -10.83 -7.55
C VAL A 77 9.32 -9.63 -7.37
N PRO A 78 8.42 -9.64 -6.38
CA PRO A 78 7.57 -8.50 -6.11
C PRO A 78 8.42 -7.33 -5.60
N THR A 79 8.11 -6.13 -6.07
CA THR A 79 8.70 -4.88 -5.59
C THR A 79 7.97 -4.39 -4.34
N THR A 80 8.63 -3.55 -3.53
CA THR A 80 8.04 -2.96 -2.31
C THR A 80 6.77 -2.15 -2.57
N ALA A 81 6.53 -1.74 -3.82
CA ALA A 81 5.30 -1.11 -4.28
C ALA A 81 4.03 -1.93 -3.98
N ILE A 82 4.11 -3.27 -3.91
CA ILE A 82 2.93 -4.09 -3.56
C ILE A 82 2.55 -4.00 -2.07
N LEU A 83 3.48 -3.53 -1.23
CA LEU A 83 3.28 -3.34 0.21
C LEU A 83 2.71 -1.96 0.52
N ALA A 84 2.93 -1.01 -0.39
CA ALA A 84 2.23 0.25 -0.44
C ALA A 84 0.79 -0.02 -0.90
N MET A 85 -0.02 -0.62 -0.02
CA MET A 85 -1.45 -0.43 -0.19
C MET A 85 -1.73 1.06 -0.13
N PRO A 86 -2.44 1.64 -1.12
CA PRO A 86 -3.21 2.82 -0.84
C PRO A 86 -4.23 2.39 0.22
N THR A 87 -3.96 2.68 1.49
CA THR A 87 -4.91 2.38 2.55
C THR A 87 -6.16 3.23 2.34
N PRO A 88 -7.37 2.71 2.55
CA PRO A 88 -8.60 3.53 2.53
C PRO A 88 -8.56 4.70 3.53
N VAL A 89 -7.68 4.60 4.55
CA VAL A 89 -7.41 5.66 5.53
C VAL A 89 -6.43 6.73 4.99
N GLU A 90 -5.50 6.35 4.11
CA GLU A 90 -4.72 7.31 3.30
C GLU A 90 -5.63 8.04 2.33
N GLU A 91 -6.56 7.32 1.71
CA GLU A 91 -7.61 7.90 0.88
C GLU A 91 -8.37 8.98 1.64
N ASP A 92 -8.76 8.79 2.90
CA ASP A 92 -9.57 9.80 3.60
C ASP A 92 -8.80 11.12 3.85
N LEU A 93 -7.55 11.09 4.33
CA LEU A 93 -6.79 12.33 4.56
C LEU A 93 -6.37 12.99 3.24
N PHE A 94 -5.90 12.18 2.29
CA PHE A 94 -5.51 12.63 0.96
C PHE A 94 -6.72 13.18 0.20
N LEU A 95 -7.85 12.46 0.17
CA LEU A 95 -9.11 12.92 -0.43
C LEU A 95 -9.61 14.17 0.25
N ARG A 96 -9.53 14.29 1.59
CA ARG A 96 -9.92 15.52 2.29
C ARG A 96 -9.04 16.71 1.92
N VAL A 97 -7.74 16.53 1.76
CA VAL A 97 -6.83 17.59 1.28
C VAL A 97 -7.12 17.91 -0.19
N VAL A 98 -7.31 16.91 -1.03
CA VAL A 98 -7.68 17.06 -2.45
C VAL A 98 -9.01 17.76 -2.60
N ASP A 99 -9.99 17.45 -1.76
CA ASP A 99 -11.31 18.08 -1.73
C ASP A 99 -11.24 19.53 -1.25
N ALA A 100 -10.44 19.82 -0.23
CA ALA A 100 -10.21 21.19 0.20
C ALA A 100 -9.58 22.05 -0.92
N ILE A 101 -8.62 21.47 -1.66
CA ILE A 101 -8.01 22.13 -2.83
C ILE A 101 -9.03 22.32 -3.95
N ALA A 102 -9.76 21.27 -4.31
CA ALA A 102 -10.76 21.31 -5.38
C ALA A 102 -11.85 22.35 -5.07
N ALA A 103 -12.32 22.41 -3.82
CA ALA A 103 -13.32 23.38 -3.37
C ALA A 103 -12.83 24.83 -3.42
N MET A 104 -11.56 25.11 -3.08
CA MET A 104 -11.01 26.47 -3.14
C MET A 104 -10.59 26.92 -4.54
N THR A 105 -10.04 26.03 -5.34
CA THR A 105 -9.50 26.37 -6.66
C THR A 105 -10.50 26.18 -7.80
N GLY A 106 -11.61 25.50 -7.55
CA GLY A 106 -12.57 25.10 -8.59
C GLY A 106 -12.02 24.05 -9.55
N MET A 107 -10.86 23.46 -9.26
CA MET A 107 -10.25 22.42 -10.09
C MET A 107 -10.86 21.05 -9.83
N ASP A 108 -10.95 20.22 -10.86
CA ASP A 108 -11.32 18.82 -10.73
C ASP A 108 -10.34 18.05 -9.82
N ARG A 109 -10.85 17.09 -9.06
CA ARG A 109 -10.03 16.19 -8.22
C ARG A 109 -8.86 15.58 -8.99
N LYS A 110 -9.07 15.21 -10.25
CA LYS A 110 -8.00 14.66 -11.12
C LYS A 110 -6.88 15.66 -11.38
N ALA A 111 -7.20 16.94 -11.56
CA ALA A 111 -6.20 17.99 -11.78
C ALA A 111 -5.38 18.23 -10.50
N VAL A 112 -6.03 18.20 -9.35
CA VAL A 112 -5.38 18.30 -8.05
C VAL A 112 -4.44 17.11 -7.80
N ILE A 113 -4.90 15.87 -8.04
CA ILE A 113 -4.07 14.66 -7.88
C ILE A 113 -2.83 14.72 -8.76
N ARG A 114 -2.98 15.15 -10.02
CA ARG A 114 -1.85 15.34 -10.93
C ARG A 114 -0.83 16.32 -10.36
N ARG A 115 -1.30 17.43 -9.78
CA ARG A 115 -0.45 18.43 -9.13
C ARG A 115 0.28 17.87 -7.91
N VAL A 116 -0.38 17.04 -7.12
CA VAL A 116 0.25 16.36 -5.99
C VAL A 116 1.33 15.39 -6.45
N ASN A 117 1.06 14.58 -7.47
CA ASN A 117 2.05 13.65 -8.03
C ASN A 117 3.28 14.37 -8.58
N GLU A 118 3.10 15.52 -9.25
CA GLU A 118 4.24 16.36 -9.71
C GLU A 118 5.10 16.83 -8.54
N VAL A 119 4.47 17.22 -7.42
CA VAL A 119 5.20 17.65 -6.21
C VAL A 119 5.88 16.47 -5.53
N GLN A 120 5.22 15.31 -5.49
CA GLN A 120 5.75 14.07 -4.94
C GLN A 120 7.03 13.64 -5.66
N GLU A 121 6.99 13.57 -7.00
CA GLU A 121 8.15 13.21 -7.83
C GLU A 121 9.27 14.25 -7.75
N LYS A 122 8.92 15.54 -7.70
CA LYS A 122 9.93 16.62 -7.67
C LYS A 122 10.66 16.72 -6.34
N MET A 123 9.97 16.41 -5.24
CA MET A 123 10.50 16.61 -3.88
C MET A 123 10.91 15.29 -3.21
N ASP A 124 10.64 14.14 -3.84
CA ASP A 124 10.88 12.79 -3.32
C ASP A 124 10.34 12.61 -1.89
N VAL A 125 9.11 13.09 -1.68
CA VAL A 125 8.42 13.06 -0.39
C VAL A 125 7.22 12.11 -0.44
N GLU A 126 6.70 11.73 0.73
CA GLU A 126 5.45 10.96 0.80
C GLU A 126 4.25 11.74 0.24
N VAL A 127 3.26 11.00 -0.26
CA VAL A 127 2.10 11.56 -0.98
C VAL A 127 1.29 12.52 -0.11
N GLU A 128 1.19 12.28 1.20
CA GLU A 128 0.51 13.19 2.13
C GLU A 128 1.26 14.51 2.30
N VAL A 129 2.59 14.48 2.32
CA VAL A 129 3.44 15.68 2.39
C VAL A 129 3.33 16.47 1.09
N ALA A 130 3.39 15.78 -0.05
CA ALA A 130 3.16 16.38 -1.35
C ALA A 130 1.77 17.03 -1.45
N ALA A 131 0.74 16.38 -0.90
CA ALA A 131 -0.62 16.91 -0.85
C ALA A 131 -0.71 18.20 -0.02
N LEU A 132 -0.06 18.26 1.15
CA LEU A 132 0.00 19.48 1.96
C LEU A 132 0.76 20.61 1.26
N ILE A 133 1.87 20.29 0.57
CA ILE A 133 2.64 21.29 -0.17
C ILE A 133 1.80 21.84 -1.32
N ALA A 134 1.11 20.97 -2.07
CA ALA A 134 0.21 21.37 -3.14
C ALA A 134 -0.97 22.20 -2.59
N ALA A 135 -1.54 21.83 -1.45
CA ALA A 135 -2.57 22.60 -0.76
C ALA A 135 -2.11 24.01 -0.41
N ARG A 136 -0.91 24.13 0.17
CA ARG A 136 -0.34 25.43 0.50
C ARG A 136 -0.05 26.28 -0.73
N GLN A 137 0.41 25.67 -1.83
CA GLN A 137 0.60 26.36 -3.11
C GLN A 137 -0.72 26.83 -3.73
N ALA A 138 -1.81 26.09 -3.48
CA ALA A 138 -3.16 26.44 -3.91
C ALA A 138 -3.86 27.46 -2.99
N GLY A 139 -3.20 27.91 -1.91
CA GLY A 139 -3.77 28.88 -0.96
C GLY A 139 -4.76 28.28 0.04
N VAL A 140 -4.77 26.95 0.18
CA VAL A 140 -5.62 26.22 1.12
C VAL A 140 -4.98 26.20 2.50
N ASP A 141 -5.80 26.39 3.54
CA ASP A 141 -5.32 26.27 4.90
C ASP A 141 -5.01 24.80 5.24
N VAL A 142 -3.72 24.53 5.41
CA VAL A 142 -3.17 23.22 5.77
C VAL A 142 -3.11 22.98 7.27
N ALA A 143 -3.31 24.02 8.09
CA ALA A 143 -3.27 23.94 9.55
C ALA A 143 -4.13 22.81 10.15
N PRO A 144 -5.38 22.56 9.70
CA PRO A 144 -6.18 21.47 10.23
C PRO A 144 -5.68 20.07 9.85
N PHE A 145 -4.86 19.94 8.80
CA PHE A 145 -4.34 18.65 8.32
C PHE A 145 -2.94 18.33 8.87
N LEU A 146 -2.19 19.34 9.31
CA LEU A 146 -0.84 19.19 9.90
C LEU A 146 -0.77 18.20 11.08
N PRO A 147 -1.70 18.19 12.06
CA PRO A 147 -1.61 17.27 13.20
C PRO A 147 -1.71 15.81 12.76
N ALA A 148 -2.57 15.52 11.79
CA ALA A 148 -2.79 14.17 11.30
C ALA A 148 -1.59 13.65 10.49
N VAL A 149 -0.98 14.50 9.66
CA VAL A 149 0.23 14.15 8.91
C VAL A 149 1.45 14.03 9.83
N ARG A 150 1.59 14.90 10.84
CA ARG A 150 2.66 14.80 11.86
C ARG A 150 2.58 13.49 12.65
N ALA A 151 1.39 13.11 13.12
CA ALA A 151 1.19 11.87 13.86
C ALA A 151 1.57 10.63 13.04
N ARG A 152 1.38 10.70 11.72
CA ARG A 152 1.66 9.61 10.78
C ARG A 152 3.14 9.49 10.44
N LEU A 153 3.81 10.61 10.18
CA LEU A 153 5.22 10.64 9.82
C LEU A 153 6.18 10.39 10.98
N GLN A 154 5.68 10.26 12.22
CA GLN A 154 6.49 10.06 13.45
C GLN A 154 7.64 11.09 13.58
N VAL A 155 7.46 12.29 13.02
CA VAL A 155 8.46 13.36 13.10
C VAL A 155 8.31 14.05 14.46
N PRO A 156 9.40 14.20 15.24
CA PRO A 156 9.35 14.88 16.53
C PRO A 156 8.91 16.35 16.45
#